data_AF-A0A835UFF4-F1
#
_entry.id   AF-A0A835UFF4-F1
#
_cell.length_a   1.000
_cell.length_b   1.000
_cell.length_c   1.000
_cell.angle_alpha   90.00
_cell.angle_beta   90.00
_cell.angle_gamma   90.00
#
_symmetry.space_group_name_H-M   'P 1'
#
loop_
_entity.id
_entity.type
_entity.pdbx_description
1 polymer ?
#
loop_
_entity_poly.entity_id
_entity_poly.type
_entity_poly.pdbx_seq_one_letter_code
_entity_poly.pdbx_strand_id
1 'polypeptide(L)'
;MLDTEGVNLLEVLCNEDVDASRTTSDHLSEVIGVLGIEAVRRALLDELRVVISFDGSYVNYRHLVILCDTMTYRGHLMFITRHGINRNSTGPMMRCSFEETVDILLDAAAYAESDSLRGVTENIMLGQLATIGTGDSVLYINEQMLQQAIELQLPSYIDVLELAGSTPNHSTSSHEGMMSPSYLLSPNARSSPITHHPSPMLSSRLMLLEWPSLQAIVPHHQREFQRGPLVRAITKEEFIVPKGEEE
;
A
#
# COMPACT_ATOMS: atom_id res chain seq x y z
N MET A 1 -2.81 45.37 -0.39
CA MET A 1 -3.12 44.10 0.29
C MET A 1 -3.44 44.48 1.71
N LEU A 2 -4.59 44.04 2.23
CA LEU A 2 -5.00 44.28 3.61
C LEU A 2 -4.81 42.95 4.34
N ASP A 3 -4.07 42.99 5.44
CA ASP A 3 -3.87 41.84 6.32
C ASP A 3 -4.69 42.08 7.59
N THR A 4 -5.44 41.08 8.02
CA THR A 4 -6.36 41.18 9.15
C THR A 4 -6.00 40.16 10.21
N GLU A 5 -6.10 40.54 11.49
CA GLU A 5 -6.05 39.61 12.61
C GLU A 5 -7.48 39.33 13.07
N GLY A 6 -7.98 38.11 12.82
CA GLY A 6 -9.32 37.69 13.20
C GLY A 6 -9.89 36.59 12.28
N VAL A 7 -11.00 35.99 12.69
CA VAL A 7 -11.70 34.92 11.97
C VAL A 7 -13.15 35.33 11.69
N ASN A 8 -13.42 35.82 10.48
CA ASN A 8 -14.78 36.01 9.97
C ASN A 8 -14.84 36.14 8.43
N LEU A 9 -14.30 35.14 7.73
CA LEU A 9 -14.21 35.09 6.27
C LEU A 9 -15.58 35.26 5.61
N LEU A 10 -16.66 34.71 6.18
CA LEU A 10 -17.98 34.80 5.57
C LEU A 10 -18.47 36.26 5.47
N GLU A 11 -18.36 37.04 6.55
CA GLU A 11 -18.75 38.45 6.52
C GLU A 11 -17.83 39.28 5.63
N VAL A 12 -16.53 38.98 5.65
CA VAL A 12 -15.54 39.67 4.81
C VAL A 12 -15.84 39.46 3.32
N LEU A 13 -16.20 38.25 2.91
CA LEU A 13 -16.57 37.95 1.52
C LEU A 13 -17.91 38.59 1.10
N CYS A 14 -18.79 38.93 2.05
CA CYS A 14 -20.06 39.60 1.78
C CYS A 14 -19.92 41.13 1.59
N ASN A 15 -18.76 41.71 1.87
CA ASN A 15 -18.54 43.13 1.74
C ASN A 15 -18.31 43.53 0.27
N GLU A 16 -19.07 44.52 -0.22
CA GLU A 16 -19.01 44.97 -1.63
C GLU A 16 -17.64 45.56 -2.03
N ASP A 17 -16.88 46.10 -1.08
CA ASP A 17 -15.55 46.66 -1.31
C ASP A 17 -14.44 45.58 -1.34
N VAL A 18 -14.79 44.31 -1.09
CA VAL A 18 -13.85 43.18 -0.99
C VAL A 18 -13.97 42.25 -2.19
N ASP A 19 -12.82 41.85 -2.76
CA ASP A 19 -12.76 40.90 -3.86
C ASP A 19 -12.82 39.44 -3.36
N ALA A 20 -14.02 38.86 -3.37
CA ALA A 20 -14.25 37.51 -2.90
C ALA A 20 -13.48 36.41 -3.68
N SER A 21 -12.98 36.70 -4.89
CA SER A 21 -12.28 35.69 -5.71
C SER A 21 -10.82 35.47 -5.32
N ARG A 22 -10.22 36.44 -4.61
CA ARG A 22 -8.80 36.43 -4.24
C ARG A 22 -8.55 36.49 -2.74
N THR A 23 -9.58 36.71 -1.93
CA THR A 23 -9.47 36.66 -0.47
C THR A 23 -9.17 35.23 0.00
N THR A 24 -8.14 35.08 0.82
CA THR A 24 -7.71 33.81 1.42
C THR A 24 -7.76 33.91 2.94
N SER A 25 -7.91 32.76 3.61
CA SER A 25 -7.81 32.64 5.07
C SER A 25 -6.83 31.50 5.39
N ASP A 26 -5.99 31.71 6.39
CA ASP A 26 -5.05 30.71 6.95
C ASP A 26 -5.76 29.76 7.95
N HIS A 27 -6.99 30.08 8.35
CA HIS A 27 -7.78 29.26 9.25
C HIS A 27 -8.59 28.19 8.52
N LEU A 28 -8.04 26.97 8.43
CA LEU A 28 -8.66 25.83 7.72
C LEU A 28 -10.08 25.46 8.19
N SER A 29 -10.37 25.59 9.48
CA SER A 29 -11.70 25.32 10.05
C SER A 29 -12.77 26.31 9.61
N GLU A 30 -12.37 27.52 9.23
CA GLU A 30 -13.26 28.52 8.66
C GLU A 30 -13.43 28.28 7.16
N VAL A 31 -12.33 28.01 6.47
CA VAL A 31 -12.33 27.69 5.03
C VAL A 31 -13.25 26.50 4.71
N ILE A 32 -13.25 25.44 5.54
CA ILE A 32 -14.14 24.29 5.31
C ILE A 32 -15.62 24.67 5.45
N GLY A 33 -15.96 25.58 6.36
CA GLY A 33 -17.33 26.01 6.60
C GLY A 33 -17.86 26.95 5.51
N VAL A 34 -16.99 27.78 4.94
CA VAL A 34 -17.38 28.81 3.96
C VAL A 34 -17.20 28.33 2.51
N LEU A 35 -16.06 27.70 2.19
CA LEU A 35 -15.66 27.38 0.81
C LEU A 35 -15.68 25.86 0.51
N GLY A 36 -15.65 25.01 1.54
CA GLY A 36 -15.73 23.55 1.41
C GLY A 36 -14.37 22.84 1.31
N ILE A 37 -14.40 21.51 1.18
CA ILE A 37 -13.24 20.63 1.38
C ILE A 37 -12.11 20.80 0.33
N GLU A 38 -12.44 21.11 -0.92
CA GLU A 38 -11.41 21.30 -1.97
C GLU A 38 -10.63 22.61 -1.77
N ALA A 39 -11.30 23.65 -1.26
CA ALA A 39 -10.63 24.89 -0.87
C ALA A 39 -9.67 24.64 0.31
N VAL A 40 -10.06 23.81 1.28
CA VAL A 40 -9.19 23.38 2.37
C VAL A 40 -7.97 22.63 1.85
N ARG A 41 -8.16 21.69 0.92
CA ARG A 41 -7.05 20.93 0.31
C ARG A 41 -6.03 21.85 -0.34
N ARG A 42 -6.50 22.89 -1.04
CA ARG A 42 -5.64 23.90 -1.67
C ARG A 42 -4.94 24.79 -0.63
N ALA A 43 -5.68 25.30 0.35
CA ALA A 43 -5.17 26.16 1.41
C ALA A 43 -4.10 25.44 2.24
N LEU A 44 -4.34 24.20 2.65
CA LEU A 44 -3.41 23.37 3.40
C LEU A 44 -2.10 23.16 2.63
N LEU A 45 -2.18 22.90 1.33
CA LEU A 45 -1.00 22.77 0.46
C LEU A 45 -0.19 24.08 0.39
N ASP A 46 -0.86 25.24 0.29
CA ASP A 46 -0.18 26.53 0.26
C ASP A 46 0.50 26.84 1.60
N GLU A 47 -0.20 26.66 2.71
CA GLU A 47 0.34 26.88 4.06
C GLU A 47 1.57 26.00 4.33
N LEU A 48 1.47 24.69 4.06
CA LEU A 48 2.60 23.77 4.22
C LEU A 48 3.80 24.18 3.35
N ARG A 49 3.54 24.63 2.12
CA ARG A 49 4.60 25.06 1.22
C ARG A 49 5.27 26.34 1.69
N VAL A 50 4.51 27.31 2.19
CA VAL A 50 5.04 28.56 2.76
C VAL A 50 5.95 28.26 3.94
N VAL A 51 5.49 27.44 4.89
CA VAL A 51 6.29 27.09 6.08
C VAL A 51 7.58 26.34 5.74
N ILE A 52 7.54 25.38 4.81
CA ILE A 52 8.73 24.59 4.45
C ILE A 52 9.73 25.43 3.64
N SER A 53 9.23 26.25 2.71
CA SER A 53 10.10 27.10 1.87
C SER A 53 10.68 28.30 2.62
N PHE A 54 10.05 28.72 3.72
CA PHE A 54 10.58 29.74 4.61
C PHE A 54 11.96 29.37 5.18
N ASP A 55 12.18 28.10 5.49
CA ASP A 55 13.47 27.57 5.96
C ASP A 55 14.47 27.29 4.80
N GLY A 56 14.11 27.65 3.56
CA GLY A 56 14.92 27.36 2.36
C GLY A 56 14.94 25.88 1.95
N SER A 57 14.18 25.03 2.65
CA SER A 57 14.07 23.61 2.35
C SER A 57 13.15 23.35 1.16
N TYR A 58 13.47 22.32 0.37
CA TYR A 58 12.66 21.89 -0.77
C TYR A 58 12.07 20.50 -0.53
N VAL A 59 10.74 20.40 -0.69
CA VAL A 59 10.01 19.14 -0.72
C VAL A 59 9.27 19.04 -2.05
N ASN A 60 9.37 17.89 -2.71
CA ASN A 60 8.67 17.67 -3.96
C ASN A 60 7.15 17.77 -3.75
N TYR A 61 6.46 18.47 -4.66
CA TYR A 61 5.01 18.62 -4.70
C TYR A 61 4.24 17.31 -4.46
N ARG A 62 4.72 16.18 -5.00
CA ARG A 62 4.06 14.89 -4.84
C ARG A 62 3.91 14.46 -3.37
N HIS A 63 4.90 14.74 -2.52
CA HIS A 63 4.83 14.38 -1.11
C HIS A 63 3.81 15.25 -0.36
N LEU A 64 3.79 16.55 -0.67
CA LEU A 64 2.85 17.48 -0.04
C LEU A 64 1.41 17.17 -0.44
N VAL A 65 1.16 16.89 -1.72
CA VAL A 65 -0.18 16.56 -2.20
C VAL A 65 -0.69 15.26 -1.59
N ILE A 66 0.14 14.21 -1.52
CA ILE A 66 -0.29 12.95 -0.88
C ILE A 66 -0.73 13.20 0.56
N LEU A 67 0.01 14.02 1.31
CA LEU A 67 -0.37 14.41 2.67
C LEU A 67 -1.73 15.14 2.70
N CYS A 68 -1.88 16.19 1.88
CA CYS A 68 -3.12 16.98 1.80
C CYS A 68 -4.33 16.11 1.42
N ASP A 69 -4.15 15.21 0.46
CA ASP A 69 -5.19 14.30 -0.01
C ASP A 69 -5.56 13.29 1.10
N THR A 70 -4.58 12.73 1.81
CA THR A 70 -4.85 11.83 2.95
C THR A 70 -5.61 12.52 4.09
N MET A 71 -5.44 13.82 4.27
CA MET A 71 -6.19 14.61 5.26
C MET A 71 -7.61 14.98 4.81
N THR A 72 -7.92 14.96 3.51
CA THR A 72 -9.17 15.52 2.96
C THR A 72 -10.06 14.53 2.20
N TYR A 73 -9.58 13.32 1.87
CA TYR A 73 -10.29 12.38 0.99
C TYR A 73 -11.67 11.92 1.50
N ARG A 74 -11.97 12.03 2.80
CA ARG A 74 -13.26 11.60 3.38
C ARG A 74 -14.36 12.66 3.34
N GLY A 75 -14.05 13.86 2.87
CA GLY A 75 -15.02 14.98 2.84
C GLY A 75 -15.09 15.78 4.14
N HIS A 76 -14.24 15.47 5.12
CA HIS A 76 -14.02 16.27 6.33
C HIS A 76 -12.52 16.27 6.65
N LEU A 77 -12.05 17.31 7.35
CA LEU A 77 -10.64 17.47 7.67
C LEU A 77 -10.20 16.46 8.75
N MET A 78 -9.34 15.53 8.35
CA MET A 78 -8.75 14.52 9.22
C MET A 78 -7.40 15.03 9.76
N PHE A 79 -7.33 15.20 11.08
CA PHE A 79 -6.08 15.59 11.75
C PHE A 79 -5.11 14.40 11.85
N ILE A 80 -3.82 14.66 11.70
CA ILE A 80 -2.77 13.66 11.91
C ILE A 80 -2.44 13.61 13.42
N THR A 81 -3.37 13.05 14.17
CA THR A 81 -3.29 12.86 15.63
C THR A 81 -3.93 11.53 16.00
N ARG A 82 -3.75 11.05 17.23
CA ARG A 82 -4.39 9.81 17.71
C ARG A 82 -5.90 9.78 17.44
N HIS A 83 -6.60 10.88 17.75
CA HIS A 83 -8.06 10.96 17.59
C HIS A 83 -8.48 11.04 16.13
N GLY A 84 -7.62 11.54 15.24
CA GLY A 84 -7.89 11.56 13.80
C GLY A 84 -7.67 10.19 13.17
N ILE A 85 -6.54 9.54 13.46
CA ILE A 85 -6.19 8.23 12.89
C ILE A 85 -7.11 7.12 13.44
N ASN A 86 -7.48 7.16 14.72
CA ASN A 86 -8.33 6.14 15.35
C ASN A 86 -9.79 6.18 14.88
N ARG A 87 -10.26 7.31 14.32
CA ARG A 87 -11.57 7.42 13.67
C ARG A 87 -11.62 6.75 12.31
N ASN A 88 -10.47 6.33 11.77
CA ASN A 88 -10.44 5.61 10.51
C ASN A 88 -10.94 4.19 10.69
N SER A 89 -11.71 3.71 9.72
CA SER A 89 -12.14 2.32 9.57
C SER A 89 -10.95 1.41 9.29
N THR A 90 -10.05 1.29 10.26
CA THR A 90 -8.83 0.48 10.20
C THR A 90 -8.80 -0.50 11.36
N GLY A 91 -8.15 -1.64 11.13
CA GLY A 91 -8.11 -2.74 12.07
C GLY A 91 -7.58 -2.35 13.46
N PRO A 92 -8.04 -3.03 14.52
CA PRO A 92 -7.61 -2.75 15.88
C PRO A 92 -6.11 -2.93 16.07
N MET A 93 -5.45 -3.86 15.36
CA MET A 93 -3.99 -4.04 15.45
C MET A 93 -3.23 -2.84 14.91
N MET A 94 -3.73 -2.25 13.82
CA MET A 94 -3.14 -1.04 13.27
C MET A 94 -3.35 0.14 14.20
N ARG A 95 -4.55 0.33 14.76
CA ARG A 95 -4.85 1.45 15.68
C ARG A 95 -4.03 1.35 16.97
N CYS A 96 -3.96 0.17 17.59
CA CYS A 96 -3.25 -0.04 18.86
C CYS A 96 -1.72 0.14 18.74
N SER A 97 -1.17 0.10 17.52
CA SER A 97 0.26 0.28 17.25
C SER A 97 0.75 1.72 17.36
N PHE A 98 -0.15 2.70 17.27
CA PHE A 98 0.20 4.13 17.33
C PHE A 98 0.15 4.65 18.77
N GLU A 99 -1.04 4.70 19.37
CA GLU A 99 -1.30 5.18 20.74
C GLU A 99 -2.53 4.45 21.34
N GLU A 100 -2.79 4.61 22.66
CA GLU A 100 -3.99 4.06 23.35
C GLU A 100 -4.16 2.52 23.23
N THR A 101 -3.05 1.78 23.20
CA THR A 101 -3.04 0.32 22.92
C THR A 101 -4.00 -0.48 23.78
N VAL A 102 -4.00 -0.27 25.10
CA VAL A 102 -4.82 -1.06 26.04
C VAL A 102 -6.30 -0.77 25.83
N ASP A 103 -6.67 0.51 25.73
CA ASP A 103 -8.06 0.93 25.57
C ASP A 103 -8.63 0.43 24.24
N ILE A 104 -7.87 0.55 23.14
CA ILE A 104 -8.28 0.05 21.82
C ILE A 104 -8.50 -1.46 21.83
N LEU A 105 -7.61 -2.22 22.47
CA LEU A 105 -7.74 -3.68 22.54
C LEU A 105 -8.89 -4.11 23.44
N LEU A 106 -9.14 -3.40 24.54
CA LEU A 106 -10.28 -3.67 25.42
C LEU A 106 -11.61 -3.38 24.71
N ASP A 107 -11.72 -2.27 24.00
CA ASP A 107 -12.89 -1.93 23.20
C ASP A 107 -13.11 -2.95 22.08
N ALA A 108 -12.05 -3.28 21.33
CA ALA A 108 -12.11 -4.29 20.28
C ALA A 108 -12.56 -5.67 20.82
N ALA A 109 -12.06 -6.07 22.00
CA ALA A 109 -12.47 -7.30 22.66
C ALA A 109 -13.94 -7.24 23.13
N ALA A 110 -14.40 -6.11 23.65
CA ALA A 110 -15.77 -5.90 24.10
C ALA A 110 -16.79 -5.96 22.95
N TYR A 111 -16.43 -5.42 21.79
CA TYR A 111 -17.28 -5.41 20.59
C TYR A 111 -17.02 -6.58 19.62
N ALA A 112 -16.14 -7.52 19.98
CA ALA A 112 -15.70 -8.63 19.13
C ALA A 112 -15.26 -8.16 17.72
N GLU A 113 -14.51 -7.07 17.66
CA GLU A 113 -13.98 -6.51 16.42
C GLU A 113 -12.94 -7.46 15.81
N SER A 114 -13.07 -7.73 14.51
CA SER A 114 -12.16 -8.62 13.78
C SER A 114 -11.22 -7.81 12.88
N ASP A 115 -9.93 -8.10 12.95
CA ASP A 115 -8.94 -7.50 12.06
C ASP A 115 -8.81 -8.30 10.75
N SER A 116 -8.87 -7.60 9.62
CA SER A 116 -8.75 -8.19 8.29
C SER A 116 -7.30 -8.45 7.84
N LEU A 117 -6.32 -7.99 8.61
CA LEU A 117 -4.89 -8.17 8.39
C LEU A 117 -4.38 -7.69 7.01
N ARG A 118 -4.99 -6.63 6.46
CA ARG A 118 -4.70 -6.14 5.09
C ARG A 118 -3.65 -5.03 5.04
N GLY A 119 -3.43 -4.35 6.16
CA GLY A 119 -2.44 -3.30 6.31
C GLY A 119 -1.03 -3.85 6.55
N VAL A 120 -0.07 -2.95 6.63
CA VAL A 120 1.34 -3.30 6.76
C VAL A 120 1.68 -3.66 8.22
N THR A 121 1.13 -2.93 9.18
CA THR A 121 1.51 -3.04 10.59
C THR A 121 1.12 -4.38 11.20
N GLU A 122 -0.13 -4.79 11.03
CA GLU A 122 -0.64 -6.10 11.43
C GLU A 122 0.15 -7.28 10.86
N ASN A 123 0.54 -7.24 9.58
CA ASN A 123 1.31 -8.28 8.92
C ASN A 123 2.72 -8.38 9.50
N ILE A 124 3.34 -7.22 9.79
CA ILE A 124 4.64 -7.17 10.48
C ILE A 124 4.52 -7.76 11.88
N MET A 125 3.48 -7.41 12.64
CA MET A 125 3.27 -7.92 14.00
C MET A 125 3.09 -9.45 14.03
N LEU A 126 2.44 -10.02 13.01
CA LEU A 126 2.22 -11.47 12.89
C LEU A 126 3.37 -12.22 12.19
N GLY A 127 4.39 -11.51 11.69
CA GLY A 127 5.49 -12.11 10.94
C GLY A 127 5.10 -12.64 9.55
N GLN A 128 4.03 -12.09 8.97
CA GLN A 128 3.55 -12.42 7.62
C GLN A 128 4.10 -11.44 6.59
N LEU A 129 4.11 -11.85 5.31
CA LEU A 129 4.50 -10.96 4.21
C LEU A 129 3.43 -9.88 4.01
N ALA A 130 3.79 -8.61 4.20
CA ALA A 130 2.88 -7.49 3.98
C ALA A 130 2.56 -7.31 2.48
N THR A 131 1.32 -6.94 2.17
CA THR A 131 0.79 -6.67 0.82
C THR A 131 1.22 -5.30 0.29
N ILE A 132 2.54 -5.07 0.22
CA ILE A 132 3.13 -3.86 -0.35
C ILE A 132 4.43 -4.21 -1.08
N GLY A 133 4.74 -3.46 -2.15
CA GLY A 133 5.97 -3.66 -2.92
C GLY A 133 6.03 -5.06 -3.53
N THR A 134 7.07 -5.83 -3.20
CA THR A 134 7.25 -7.21 -3.70
C THR A 134 6.20 -8.18 -3.19
N GLY A 135 5.55 -7.88 -2.06
CA GLY A 135 4.48 -8.70 -1.49
C GLY A 135 3.12 -8.49 -2.15
N ASP A 136 2.97 -7.51 -3.03
CA ASP A 136 1.71 -7.23 -3.75
C ASP A 136 1.50 -8.16 -4.97
N SER A 137 2.51 -8.95 -5.33
CA SER A 137 2.46 -9.89 -6.45
C SER A 137 2.62 -11.32 -5.97
N VAL A 138 1.76 -12.21 -6.48
CA VAL A 138 1.87 -13.66 -6.25
C VAL A 138 2.61 -14.29 -7.41
N LEU A 139 3.56 -15.17 -7.10
CA LEU A 139 4.30 -15.93 -8.10
C LEU A 139 3.68 -17.31 -8.26
N TYR A 140 3.35 -17.65 -9.51
CA TYR A 140 2.92 -19.00 -9.89
C TYR A 140 3.98 -19.62 -10.77
N ILE A 141 4.23 -20.92 -10.58
CA ILE A 141 5.18 -21.67 -11.40
C ILE A 141 4.53 -21.93 -12.76
N ASN A 142 5.24 -21.59 -13.84
CA ASN A 142 4.82 -21.96 -15.18
C ASN A 142 5.34 -23.37 -15.53
N GLU A 143 4.47 -24.36 -15.38
CA GLU A 143 4.80 -25.77 -15.64
C GLU A 143 5.18 -26.05 -17.10
N GLN A 144 4.60 -25.31 -18.06
CA GLN A 144 4.90 -25.51 -19.49
C GLN A 144 6.33 -25.09 -19.82
N MET A 145 6.79 -23.99 -19.24
CA MET A 145 8.19 -23.55 -19.38
C MET A 145 9.14 -24.48 -18.62
N LEU A 146 8.71 -25.04 -17.48
CA LEU A 146 9.51 -25.98 -16.70
C LEU A 146 9.82 -27.27 -17.46
N GLN A 147 8.89 -27.79 -18.28
CA GLN A 147 9.12 -28.97 -19.11
C GLN A 147 10.24 -28.79 -20.15
N GLN A 148 10.51 -27.54 -20.54
CA GLN A 148 11.54 -27.19 -21.51
C GLN A 148 12.86 -26.78 -20.82
N ALA A 149 12.91 -26.81 -19.48
CA ALA A 149 14.09 -26.46 -18.74
C ALA A 149 15.19 -27.53 -18.93
N ILE A 150 16.36 -27.09 -19.38
CA ILE A 150 17.55 -27.93 -19.50
C ILE A 150 18.37 -27.74 -18.22
N GLU A 151 18.66 -28.84 -17.53
CA GLU A 151 19.56 -28.82 -16.39
C GLU A 151 20.99 -28.59 -16.89
N LEU A 152 21.56 -27.42 -16.56
CA LEU A 152 22.96 -27.16 -16.82
C LEU A 152 23.78 -27.88 -15.75
N GLN A 153 24.58 -28.85 -16.18
CA GLN A 153 25.66 -29.38 -15.34
C GLN A 153 26.72 -28.29 -15.21
N LEU A 154 26.55 -27.43 -14.21
CA LEU A 154 27.62 -26.55 -13.77
C LEU A 154 28.71 -27.43 -13.17
N PRO A 155 29.99 -27.28 -13.59
CA PRO A 155 31.09 -27.96 -12.94
C PRO A 155 30.99 -27.71 -11.45
N SER A 156 31.03 -28.78 -10.66
CA SER A 156 31.07 -28.61 -9.22
C SER A 156 32.33 -27.78 -8.90
N TYR A 157 32.28 -26.94 -7.86
CA TYR A 157 33.48 -26.19 -7.43
C TYR A 157 34.69 -27.12 -7.19
N ILE A 158 34.44 -28.41 -6.97
CA ILE A 158 35.43 -29.48 -6.82
C ILE A 158 36.11 -29.82 -8.16
N ASP A 159 35.39 -29.88 -9.27
CA ASP A 159 35.96 -30.19 -10.61
C ASP A 159 36.93 -29.09 -11.08
N VAL A 160 36.67 -27.83 -10.73
CA VAL A 160 37.55 -26.69 -11.08
C VAL A 160 38.86 -26.75 -10.29
N LEU A 161 38.82 -27.27 -9.06
CA LEU A 161 40.00 -27.42 -8.21
C LEU A 161 40.90 -28.57 -8.68
N GLU A 162 40.33 -29.66 -9.21
CA GLU A 162 41.10 -30.75 -9.83
C GLU A 162 41.77 -30.31 -11.15
N LEU A 163 41.10 -29.45 -11.93
CA LEU A 163 41.67 -28.92 -13.19
C LEU A 163 42.84 -27.94 -12.94
N ALA A 164 42.84 -27.22 -11.83
CA ALA A 164 43.95 -26.32 -11.45
C ALA A 164 45.18 -27.06 -10.88
N GLY A 165 45.07 -28.37 -10.61
CA GLY A 165 46.14 -29.20 -10.04
C GLY A 165 47.01 -29.96 -11.05
N SER A 166 46.71 -29.89 -12.35
CA SER A 166 47.38 -30.71 -13.37
C SER A 166 48.38 -29.89 -14.20
N THR A 167 49.65 -30.27 -14.07
CA THR A 167 50.84 -29.63 -14.65
C THR A 167 50.86 -29.59 -16.19
N PRO A 168 51.52 -28.58 -16.79
CA PRO A 168 51.50 -28.37 -18.24
C PRO A 168 52.52 -29.30 -18.91
N ASN A 169 52.09 -30.43 -19.49
CA ASN A 169 52.89 -31.11 -20.52
C ASN A 169 52.14 -32.13 -21.41
N HIS A 170 50.86 -31.92 -21.72
CA HIS A 170 50.22 -32.69 -22.78
C HIS A 170 49.60 -31.78 -23.85
N SER A 171 50.27 -31.72 -25.00
CA SER A 171 49.74 -31.14 -26.23
C SER A 171 48.66 -32.06 -26.80
N THR A 172 47.44 -31.54 -26.98
CA THR A 172 46.53 -32.01 -28.03
C THR A 172 45.81 -30.83 -28.68
N SER A 173 46.10 -30.68 -29.97
CA SER A 173 45.42 -29.97 -31.06
C SER A 173 44.39 -28.87 -30.74
N SER A 174 44.77 -27.65 -31.12
CA SER A 174 43.88 -26.56 -31.48
C SER A 174 42.87 -27.03 -32.54
N HIS A 175 41.57 -27.03 -32.20
CA HIS A 175 40.51 -26.90 -33.19
C HIS A 175 39.97 -25.48 -33.08
N GLU A 176 40.23 -24.66 -34.11
CA GLU A 176 39.64 -23.34 -34.29
C GLU A 176 38.11 -23.43 -34.24
N GLY A 177 37.46 -22.45 -33.59
CA GLY A 177 36.14 -22.03 -34.02
C GLY A 177 34.93 -22.24 -33.12
N MET A 178 35.07 -22.45 -31.80
CA MET A 178 33.91 -22.32 -30.88
C MET A 178 34.26 -21.48 -29.65
N MET A 179 34.36 -20.17 -29.85
CA MET A 179 34.21 -19.20 -28.76
C MET A 179 32.72 -19.03 -28.48
N SER A 180 32.23 -19.68 -27.43
CA SER A 180 30.93 -19.32 -26.85
C SER A 180 31.02 -17.90 -26.28
N PRO A 181 30.11 -16.96 -26.62
CA PRO A 181 30.18 -15.61 -26.10
C PRO A 181 29.92 -15.57 -24.59
N SER A 182 30.83 -14.96 -23.83
CA SER A 182 30.75 -14.74 -22.39
C SER A 182 29.66 -13.72 -22.02
N TYR A 183 28.37 -14.11 -22.08
CA TYR A 183 27.25 -13.27 -21.62
C TYR A 183 26.65 -13.69 -20.26
N LEU A 184 27.27 -14.64 -19.53
CA LEU A 184 26.67 -15.22 -18.30
C LEU A 184 27.40 -14.89 -16.98
N LEU A 185 28.14 -13.77 -16.93
CA LEU A 185 28.56 -13.21 -15.63
C LEU A 185 27.50 -12.21 -15.17
N SER A 186 26.54 -12.70 -14.38
CA SER A 186 25.63 -11.83 -13.63
C SER A 186 26.45 -11.05 -12.58
N PRO A 187 26.46 -9.70 -12.58
CA PRO A 187 27.24 -8.93 -11.63
C PRO A 187 26.44 -8.80 -10.33
N ASN A 188 26.47 -9.84 -9.47
CA ASN A 188 26.33 -9.73 -8.01
C ASN A 188 26.30 -11.12 -7.35
N ALA A 189 27.47 -11.65 -7.03
CA ALA A 189 27.62 -12.74 -6.06
C ALA A 189 27.64 -12.17 -4.63
N ARG A 190 26.60 -11.41 -4.24
CA ARG A 190 26.38 -11.06 -2.83
C ARG A 190 25.19 -11.88 -2.31
N SER A 191 25.55 -12.79 -1.41
CA SER A 191 24.71 -13.62 -0.55
C SER A 191 23.41 -12.95 -0.10
N SER A 192 22.28 -13.58 -0.39
CA SER A 192 21.04 -13.37 0.38
C SER A 192 21.11 -14.23 1.65
N PRO A 193 20.86 -13.70 2.85
CA PRO A 193 20.84 -14.50 4.07
C PRO A 193 19.47 -15.17 4.20
N ILE A 194 19.34 -16.39 3.69
CA ILE A 194 18.25 -17.30 4.06
C ILE A 194 18.90 -18.60 4.53
N THR A 195 19.12 -18.68 5.84
CA THR A 195 19.44 -19.93 6.53
C THR A 195 18.20 -20.83 6.50
N HIS A 196 18.23 -21.87 5.67
CA HIS A 196 17.21 -22.91 5.66
C HIS A 196 17.19 -23.68 6.98
N HIS A 197 16.11 -23.55 7.75
CA HIS A 197 15.71 -24.54 8.73
C HIS A 197 14.74 -25.51 8.02
N PRO A 198 14.96 -26.84 8.03
CA PRO A 198 14.09 -27.78 7.33
C PRO A 198 12.80 -28.01 8.14
N SER A 199 11.65 -27.69 7.55
CA SER A 199 10.34 -28.18 8.01
C SER A 199 10.18 -29.65 7.62
N PRO A 200 9.69 -30.53 8.51
CA PRO A 200 9.49 -31.94 8.18
C PRO A 200 8.29 -32.11 7.24
N MET A 201 8.54 -32.72 6.08
CA MET A 201 7.52 -33.24 5.18
C MET A 201 6.73 -34.35 5.88
N LEU A 202 5.44 -34.14 6.12
CA LEU A 202 4.51 -35.20 6.45
C LEU A 202 4.14 -35.94 5.16
N SER A 203 4.84 -37.07 4.99
CA SER A 203 4.60 -38.11 4.00
C SER A 203 3.13 -38.54 3.94
N SER A 204 2.58 -38.56 2.74
CA SER A 204 1.28 -39.13 2.41
C SER A 204 1.26 -40.61 2.80
N ARG A 205 0.64 -40.93 3.93
CA ARG A 205 0.30 -42.31 4.29
C ARG A 205 -1.16 -42.37 4.73
N LEU A 206 -1.93 -43.11 3.94
CA LEU A 206 -3.26 -43.63 4.23
C LEU A 206 -3.53 -43.80 5.73
N MET A 207 -4.52 -43.08 6.23
CA MET A 207 -5.36 -43.56 7.33
C MET A 207 -6.81 -43.21 7.00
N LEU A 208 -7.49 -44.21 6.45
CA LEU A 208 -8.94 -44.33 6.47
C LEU A 208 -9.40 -44.24 7.93
N LEU A 209 -10.08 -43.16 8.29
CA LEU A 209 -10.97 -43.11 9.45
C LEU A 209 -12.15 -42.21 9.10
N GLU A 210 -13.32 -42.85 9.08
CA GLU A 210 -14.62 -42.29 8.81
C GLU A 210 -14.97 -41.15 9.78
N TRP A 211 -15.50 -40.05 9.26
CA TRP A 211 -16.45 -39.21 9.99
C TRP A 211 -17.59 -38.82 9.05
N PRO A 212 -18.83 -39.23 9.35
CA PRO A 212 -19.98 -38.89 8.54
C PRO A 212 -20.53 -37.49 8.88
N SER A 213 -21.28 -36.96 7.92
CA SER A 213 -22.31 -35.90 8.04
C SER A 213 -21.87 -34.49 8.45
N LEU A 214 -21.78 -33.61 7.44
CA LEU A 214 -22.53 -32.35 7.38
C LEU A 214 -22.41 -31.74 5.96
N GLN A 215 -23.29 -32.22 5.08
CA GLN A 215 -23.64 -31.50 3.86
C GLN A 215 -24.52 -30.31 4.23
N ALA A 216 -24.09 -29.08 3.92
CA ALA A 216 -25.01 -27.98 3.61
C ALA A 216 -24.28 -26.78 2.97
N ILE A 217 -24.55 -26.60 1.67
CA ILE A 217 -24.76 -25.31 0.99
C ILE A 217 -23.48 -24.50 0.65
N VAL A 218 -22.98 -24.73 -0.58
CA VAL A 218 -22.25 -23.74 -1.38
C VAL A 218 -23.15 -23.38 -2.56
N PRO A 219 -23.57 -22.10 -2.74
CA PRO A 219 -24.13 -21.67 -4.01
C PRO A 219 -23.00 -21.31 -4.97
N HIS A 220 -22.93 -22.06 -6.07
CA HIS A 220 -22.25 -21.67 -7.29
C HIS A 220 -22.79 -20.32 -7.79
N HIS A 221 -21.91 -19.35 -8.00
CA HIS A 221 -22.13 -18.34 -9.03
C HIS A 221 -20.79 -17.99 -9.69
N GLN A 222 -20.55 -18.62 -10.83
CA GLN A 222 -19.68 -18.08 -11.87
C GLN A 222 -20.22 -16.69 -12.25
N ARG A 223 -19.35 -15.68 -12.28
CA ARG A 223 -19.56 -14.51 -13.14
C ARG A 223 -18.28 -14.22 -13.91
N GLU A 224 -18.46 -14.29 -15.21
CA GLU A 224 -17.49 -14.04 -16.26
C GLU A 224 -17.00 -12.60 -16.23
N PHE A 225 -15.70 -12.48 -16.49
CA PHE A 225 -15.00 -11.25 -16.80
C PHE A 225 -15.36 -10.83 -18.23
N GLN A 226 -16.11 -9.74 -18.42
CA GLN A 226 -16.12 -9.01 -19.69
C GLN A 226 -15.65 -7.57 -19.47
N ARG A 227 -14.55 -7.25 -20.16
CA ARG A 227 -13.95 -5.91 -20.29
C ARG A 227 -14.77 -5.08 -21.28
N GLY A 228 -15.07 -3.82 -20.94
CA GLY A 228 -15.54 -2.79 -21.87
C GLY A 228 -15.81 -1.45 -21.16
N PRO A 229 -15.57 -0.27 -21.77
CA PRO A 229 -15.15 0.92 -21.03
C PRO A 229 -16.22 2.00 -20.80
N LEU A 230 -16.01 2.77 -19.72
CA LEU A 230 -16.20 4.22 -19.52
C LEU A 230 -17.53 4.93 -19.85
N VAL A 231 -17.89 5.79 -18.89
CA VAL A 231 -18.84 6.93 -18.92
C VAL A 231 -20.31 6.58 -18.73
N ARG A 232 -20.83 6.81 -17.51
CA ARG A 232 -22.23 7.15 -17.32
C ARG A 232 -22.38 8.31 -16.34
N ALA A 233 -23.00 9.36 -16.86
CA ALA A 233 -23.34 10.61 -16.19
C ALA A 233 -24.19 10.39 -14.93
N ILE A 234 -23.85 11.10 -13.86
CA ILE A 234 -24.72 11.23 -12.69
C ILE A 234 -25.79 12.26 -13.03
N THR A 235 -26.99 11.78 -13.34
CA THR A 235 -28.20 12.60 -13.45
C THR A 235 -28.66 13.00 -12.05
N LYS A 236 -28.93 14.30 -11.89
CA LYS A 236 -29.64 14.91 -10.76
C LYS A 236 -30.98 14.19 -10.54
N GLU A 237 -31.17 13.62 -9.35
CA GLU A 237 -32.45 13.51 -8.63
C GLU A 237 -32.23 12.58 -7.42
N GLU A 238 -32.13 13.16 -6.23
CA GLU A 238 -32.63 12.63 -4.94
C GLU A 238 -32.10 13.56 -3.82
N PHE A 239 -32.74 14.73 -3.72
CA PHE A 239 -32.72 15.56 -2.52
C PHE A 239 -34.17 15.52 -2.00
N ILE A 240 -34.44 14.68 -1.01
CA ILE A 240 -35.71 14.71 -0.26
C ILE A 240 -35.38 15.17 1.16
N VAL A 241 -35.73 16.42 1.43
CA VAL A 241 -35.77 17.05 2.75
C VAL A 241 -37.08 16.63 3.44
N PRO A 242 -37.07 16.06 4.66
CA PRO A 242 -38.29 16.03 5.46
C PRO A 242 -38.48 17.39 6.15
N LYS A 243 -39.57 18.07 5.78
CA LYS A 243 -40.12 19.23 6.50
C LYS A 243 -40.77 18.76 7.79
N GLY A 244 -40.44 19.45 8.89
CA GLY A 244 -41.34 19.95 9.94
C GLY A 244 -42.26 18.99 10.69
N GLU A 245 -42.07 18.91 12.01
CA GLU A 245 -43.19 18.82 12.96
C GLU A 245 -43.07 19.98 13.96
N GLU A 246 -44.19 20.68 14.11
CA GLU A 246 -44.48 21.71 15.11
C GLU A 246 -44.81 21.02 16.45
N GLU A 247 -44.18 21.45 17.54
CA GLU A 247 -44.79 21.86 18.83
C GLU A 247 -43.69 22.44 19.75
#